data_AF-A0A356KRL3-F1
#
_entry.id   AF-A0A356KRL3-F1
#
_cell.length_a   1.000
_cell.length_b   1.000
_cell.length_c   1.000
_cell.angle_alpha   90.00
_cell.angle_beta   90.00
_cell.angle_gamma   90.00
#
_symmetry.space_group_name_H-M   'P 1'
#
loop_
_entity.id
_entity.type
_entity.pdbx_description
1 polymer ?
#
loop_
_entity_poly.entity_id
_entity_poly.type
_entity_poly.pdbx_seq_one_letter_code
_entity_poly.pdbx_strand_id
1 'polypeptide(L)'
;MSMDKMRFQQFVKQAKGNKIFEIQVSREDKASSVVLSYKGKAHRQRNVLNGRWTIKKGEQDDAALTQAVQDFLAMARKHFIVQRGPGLEDEAYADAAQEQKVEQIKKAE
;
A
#
# COMPACT_ATOMS: atom_id res chain seq x y z
N MET A 1 3.09 11.64 -17.19
CA MET A 1 2.29 10.77 -16.29
C MET A 1 3.05 9.50 -15.98
N SER A 2 3.36 9.29 -14.69
CA SER A 2 3.02 8.04 -13.98
C SER A 2 3.85 6.75 -14.23
N MET A 3 5.19 6.80 -14.10
CA MET A 3 5.98 5.57 -13.90
C MET A 3 5.44 4.72 -12.72
N ASP A 4 5.02 5.36 -11.63
CA ASP A 4 4.53 4.66 -10.44
C ASP A 4 3.18 3.95 -10.64
N LYS A 5 2.27 4.52 -11.45
CA LYS A 5 0.99 3.86 -11.78
C LYS A 5 1.20 2.62 -12.64
N MET A 6 2.14 2.67 -13.58
CA MET A 6 2.50 1.51 -14.41
C MET A 6 3.13 0.40 -13.56
N ARG A 7 4.02 0.75 -12.62
CA ARG A 7 4.60 -0.20 -11.64
C ARG A 7 3.55 -0.81 -10.75
N PHE A 8 2.61 -0.01 -10.26
CA PHE A 8 1.49 -0.52 -9.46
C PHE A 8 0.60 -1.50 -10.25
N GLN A 9 0.29 -1.22 -11.51
CA GLN A 9 -0.46 -2.16 -12.34
C GLN A 9 0.29 -3.48 -12.59
N GLN A 10 1.60 -3.43 -12.78
CA GLN A 10 2.43 -4.64 -12.88
C GLN A 10 2.40 -5.43 -11.58
N PHE A 11 2.51 -4.75 -10.44
CA PHE A 11 2.36 -5.37 -9.12
C PHE A 11 0.99 -6.03 -8.97
N VAL A 12 -0.11 -5.37 -9.37
CA VAL A 12 -1.46 -5.96 -9.34
C VAL A 12 -1.55 -7.23 -10.19
N LYS A 13 -0.95 -7.24 -11.39
CA LYS A 13 -0.92 -8.43 -12.24
C LYS A 13 -0.14 -9.57 -11.59
N GLN A 14 1.04 -9.29 -11.03
CA GLN A 14 1.88 -10.28 -10.36
C GLN A 14 1.22 -10.82 -9.08
N ALA A 15 0.62 -9.94 -8.27
CA ALA A 15 -0.06 -10.32 -7.05
C ALA A 15 -1.28 -11.21 -7.32
N LYS A 16 -2.06 -10.94 -8.37
CA LYS A 16 -3.14 -11.84 -8.83
C LYS A 16 -2.61 -13.21 -9.24
N GLY A 17 -1.53 -13.26 -10.02
CA GLY A 17 -0.89 -14.53 -10.41
C GLY A 17 -0.40 -15.35 -9.22
N ASN A 18 0.10 -14.68 -8.18
CA ASN A 18 0.62 -15.30 -6.96
C ASN A 18 -0.43 -15.48 -5.84
N LYS A 19 -1.72 -15.21 -6.12
CA LYS A 19 -2.82 -15.26 -5.14
C LYS A 19 -2.53 -14.47 -3.86
N ILE A 20 -1.93 -13.30 -4.02
CA ILE A 20 -1.67 -12.34 -2.95
C ILE A 20 -2.89 -11.43 -2.86
N PHE A 21 -3.63 -11.54 -1.75
CA PHE A 21 -4.82 -10.73 -1.48
C PHE A 21 -4.56 -9.66 -0.43
N GLU A 22 -3.46 -9.78 0.31
CA GLU A 22 -3.08 -8.87 1.39
C GLU A 22 -1.74 -8.22 1.09
N ILE A 23 -1.66 -6.90 1.33
CA ILE A 23 -0.42 -6.14 1.26
C ILE A 23 -0.25 -5.29 2.51
N GLN A 24 0.97 -5.18 3.00
CA GLN A 24 1.34 -4.21 4.03
C GLN A 24 1.98 -2.99 3.37
N VAL A 25 1.45 -1.80 3.65
CA VAL A 25 1.93 -0.51 3.15
C VAL A 25 2.58 0.25 4.30
N SER A 26 3.83 0.68 4.12
CA SER A 26 4.57 1.52 5.06
C SER A 26 4.93 2.85 4.40
N ARG A 27 4.94 3.91 5.19
CA ARG A 27 5.36 5.25 4.76
C ARG A 27 6.75 5.53 5.30
N GLU A 28 7.62 5.99 4.42
CA GLU A 28 8.98 6.43 4.73
C GLU A 28 9.14 7.87 4.22
N ASP A 29 9.13 8.82 5.15
CA ASP A 29 9.41 10.22 4.85
C ASP A 29 10.93 10.42 4.68
N LYS A 30 11.33 10.85 3.48
CA LYS A 30 12.69 11.32 3.19
C LYS A 30 12.69 12.84 3.04
N ALA A 31 13.88 13.43 3.19
CA ALA A 31 14.09 14.88 3.10
C ALA A 31 13.48 15.52 1.83
N SER A 32 13.48 14.81 0.70
CA SER A 32 13.00 15.33 -0.59
C SER A 32 11.85 14.51 -1.21
N SER A 33 11.35 13.47 -0.53
CA SER A 33 10.31 12.60 -1.08
C SER A 33 9.62 11.79 0.01
N VAL A 34 8.33 11.53 -0.14
CA VAL A 34 7.62 10.49 0.60
C VAL A 34 7.68 9.20 -0.20
N VAL A 35 8.02 8.11 0.46
CA VAL A 35 8.05 6.78 -0.16
C VAL A 35 6.98 5.92 0.49
N LEU A 36 6.11 5.35 -0.32
CA LEU A 36 5.20 4.30 0.09
C LEU A 36 5.75 2.96 -0.36
N SER A 37 6.20 2.17 0.60
CA SER A 37 6.67 0.80 0.36
C SER A 37 5.52 -0.15 0.63
N TYR A 38 5.21 -1.03 -0.32
CA TYR A 38 4.13 -2.00 -0.16
C TYR A 38 4.61 -3.41 -0.47
N LYS A 39 4.32 -4.33 0.44
CA LYS A 39 4.76 -5.73 0.35
C LYS A 39 3.56 -6.67 0.47
N GLY A 40 3.44 -7.59 -0.47
CA GLY A 40 2.44 -8.65 -0.46
C GLY A 40 3.09 -9.98 -0.12
N LYS A 41 2.51 -10.73 0.81
CA LYS A 41 2.97 -12.07 1.17
C LYS A 41 1.96 -13.09 0.68
N ALA A 42 2.41 -14.05 -0.13
CA ALA A 42 1.55 -15.15 -0.54
C ALA A 42 1.39 -16.15 0.62
N HIS A 43 0.16 -16.54 0.93
CA HIS A 43 -0.13 -17.47 2.03
C HIS A 43 0.52 -18.85 1.85
N ARG A 44 0.75 -19.29 0.60
CA ARG A 44 1.30 -20.62 0.29
C ARG A 44 2.65 -20.63 -0.42
N GLN A 45 3.15 -19.48 -0.84
CA GLN A 45 4.43 -19.39 -1.53
C GLN A 45 5.40 -18.53 -0.73
N ARG A 46 6.67 -18.94 -0.73
CA ARG A 46 7.77 -18.18 -0.13
C ARG A 46 8.06 -16.86 -0.86
N ASN A 47 7.31 -16.58 -1.94
CA ASN A 47 7.45 -15.37 -2.74
C ASN A 47 6.80 -14.19 -2.03
N VAL A 48 7.65 -13.23 -1.68
CA VAL A 48 7.25 -11.90 -1.22
C VAL A 48 7.31 -10.98 -2.43
N LEU A 49 6.20 -10.30 -2.71
CA LEU A 49 6.15 -9.31 -3.77
C LEU A 49 6.30 -7.92 -3.15
N ASN A 50 7.27 -7.15 -3.62
CA ASN A 50 7.54 -5.81 -3.11
C ASN A 50 7.32 -4.78 -4.21
N GLY A 51 6.78 -3.63 -3.83
CA GLY A 51 6.66 -2.46 -4.67
C GLY A 51 6.94 -1.18 -3.89
N ARG A 52 7.27 -0.13 -4.63
CA ARG A 52 7.58 1.19 -4.07
C ARG A 52 6.90 2.24 -4.93
N TRP A 53 6.26 3.20 -4.28
CA TRP A 53 5.74 4.40 -4.90
C TRP A 53 6.48 5.59 -4.32
N THR A 54 7.09 6.41 -5.17
CA THR A 54 7.83 7.59 -4.71
C THR A 54 7.06 8.86 -5.06
N ILE A 55 6.73 9.66 -4.06
CA ILE A 55 6.08 10.96 -4.18
C ILE A 55 7.16 12.01 -3.89
N LYS A 56 7.56 12.80 -4.89
CA LYS A 56 8.59 13.83 -4.70
C LYS A 56 7.98 14.98 -3.88
N LYS A 57 8.63 15.43 -2.81
CA LYS A 57 8.11 16.51 -1.96
C LYS A 57 8.07 17.87 -2.68
N GLY A 58 8.96 18.12 -3.65
CA GLY A 58 8.88 19.29 -4.55
C GLY A 58 8.46 20.60 -3.88
N GLU A 59 7.65 21.41 -4.57
CA GLU A 59 6.85 22.52 -3.99
C GLU A 59 5.47 22.04 -3.50
N GLN A 60 5.29 20.74 -3.24
CA GLN A 60 4.00 20.22 -2.83
C GLN A 60 3.80 20.41 -1.32
N ASP A 61 2.73 21.10 -0.95
CA ASP A 61 2.30 21.20 0.45
C ASP A 61 2.07 19.82 1.07
N ASP A 62 2.25 19.71 2.39
CA ASP A 62 1.98 18.48 3.15
C ASP A 62 0.55 17.95 2.90
N ALA A 63 -0.43 18.85 2.66
CA ALA A 63 -1.79 18.48 2.28
C ALA A 63 -1.86 17.72 0.94
N ALA A 64 -1.06 18.11 -0.06
CA ALA A 64 -1.00 17.43 -1.35
C ALA A 64 -0.32 16.06 -1.24
N LEU A 65 0.69 15.95 -0.37
CA LEU A 65 1.33 14.67 -0.05
C LEU A 65 0.35 13.72 0.64
N THR A 66 -0.40 14.21 1.64
CA THR A 66 -1.45 13.46 2.32
C THR A 66 -2.52 12.99 1.33
N GLN A 67 -2.99 13.86 0.42
CA GLN A 67 -3.96 13.46 -0.60
C GLN A 67 -3.40 12.39 -1.54
N ALA A 68 -2.15 12.51 -1.98
CA ALA A 68 -1.53 11.51 -2.84
C ALA A 68 -1.38 10.14 -2.14
N VAL A 69 -1.10 10.13 -0.83
CA VAL A 69 -1.08 8.91 -0.02
C VAL A 69 -2.48 8.31 0.11
N GLN A 70 -3.50 9.14 0.37
CA GLN A 70 -4.90 8.69 0.43
C GLN A 70 -5.36 8.09 -0.90
N ASP A 71 -5.05 8.73 -2.02
CA ASP A 71 -5.40 8.26 -3.36
C ASP A 71 -4.73 6.90 -3.66
N PHE A 72 -3.46 6.74 -3.25
CA PHE A 72 -2.76 5.47 -3.36
C PHE A 72 -3.45 4.38 -2.52
N LEU A 73 -3.75 4.66 -1.25
CA LEU A 73 -4.42 3.72 -0.37
C LEU A 73 -5.79 3.34 -0.93
N ALA A 74 -6.60 4.30 -1.37
CA ALA A 74 -7.90 4.05 -2.00
C ALA A 74 -7.78 3.18 -3.26
N MET A 75 -6.74 3.41 -4.08
CA MET A 75 -6.46 2.57 -5.24
C MET A 75 -6.04 1.14 -4.85
N ALA A 76 -5.17 1.01 -3.86
CA ALA A 76 -4.70 -0.27 -3.34
C ALA A 76 -5.85 -1.10 -2.75
N ARG A 77 -6.76 -0.46 -2.02
CA ARG A 77 -7.93 -1.10 -1.40
C ARG A 77 -8.90 -1.72 -2.40
N LYS A 78 -8.95 -1.23 -3.65
CA LYS A 78 -9.77 -1.82 -4.71
C LYS A 78 -9.27 -3.18 -5.18
N HIS A 79 -8.00 -3.50 -4.93
CA HIS A 79 -7.35 -4.72 -5.41
C HIS A 79 -6.90 -5.64 -4.27
N PHE A 80 -6.59 -5.08 -3.11
CA PHE A 80 -5.98 -5.78 -2.00
C PHE A 80 -6.61 -5.38 -0.67
N ILE A 81 -6.43 -6.24 0.29
CA ILE A 81 -6.57 -5.95 1.70
C ILE A 81 -5.29 -5.25 2.16
N VAL A 82 -5.42 -3.98 2.56
CA VAL A 82 -4.29 -3.11 2.87
C VAL A 82 -4.07 -3.07 4.38
N GLN A 83 -2.97 -3.64 4.84
CA GLN A 83 -2.45 -3.46 6.20
C GLN A 83 -1.56 -2.23 6.28
N ARG A 84 -1.69 -1.46 7.36
CA ARG A 84 -0.78 -0.36 7.64
C ARG A 84 0.45 -0.89 8.34
N GLY A 85 1.60 -0.42 7.88
CA GLY A 85 2.87 -0.57 8.56
C GLY A 85 3.34 0.77 9.12
N PRO A 86 4.61 0.82 9.55
CA PRO A 86 5.20 2.01 10.17
C PRO A 86 5.02 3.27 9.32
N GLY A 87 4.77 4.39 9.98
CA GLY A 87 4.55 5.71 9.37
C GLY A 87 3.13 5.96 8.85
N LEU A 88 2.23 4.96 8.91
CA LEU A 88 0.79 5.10 8.62
C LEU A 88 -0.08 4.73 9.84
N GLU A 89 0.55 4.53 11.00
CA GLU A 89 -0.08 4.01 12.22
C GLU A 89 -0.92 5.08 12.95
N ASP A 90 -0.48 6.34 12.95
CA ASP A 90 -1.14 7.45 13.65
C ASP A 90 -2.13 8.25 12.78
N GLU A 91 -2.18 8.00 11.47
CA GLU A 91 -3.07 8.72 10.57
C GLU A 91 -4.43 8.00 10.47
N ALA A 92 -5.51 8.75 10.70
CA ALA A 92 -6.90 8.30 10.72
C ALA A 92 -7.44 7.94 9.31
N TYR A 93 -6.74 7.06 8.60
CA TYR A 93 -7.16 6.54 7.29
C TYR A 93 -8.11 5.32 7.42
N ALA A 94 -8.64 5.03 8.63
CA ALA A 94 -9.49 3.87 8.98
C ALA A 94 -10.67 3.73 8.03
N ASP A 95 -10.69 2.60 7.31
CA ASP A 95 -11.91 2.08 6.71
C ASP A 95 -12.23 0.81 7.50
N ALA A 96 -13.07 0.98 8.52
CA ALA A 96 -13.32 -0.04 9.55
C ALA A 96 -13.79 -1.38 8.95
N ALA A 97 -14.44 -1.35 7.78
CA ALA A 97 -14.91 -2.53 7.07
C ALA A 97 -13.77 -3.41 6.50
N GLN A 98 -12.61 -2.82 6.22
CA GLN A 98 -11.47 -3.53 5.66
C GLN A 98 -10.55 -4.08 6.75
N GLU A 99 -10.41 -3.38 7.87
CA GLU A 99 -9.68 -3.86 9.05
C GLU A 99 -10.33 -5.12 9.64
N GLN A 100 -11.67 -5.19 9.66
CA GLN A 100 -12.38 -6.40 10.06
C GLN A 100 -12.13 -7.60 9.13
N LYS A 101 -11.92 -7.37 7.83
CA LYS A 101 -11.59 -8.45 6.87
C LYS A 101 -10.17 -8.95 7.03
N VAL A 102 -9.21 -8.06 7.33
CA VAL A 102 -7.85 -8.45 7.72
C VAL A 102 -7.89 -9.36 8.95
N GLU A 103 -8.61 -8.95 9.98
CA GLU A 103 -8.65 -9.68 11.25
C GLU A 103 -9.29 -11.06 11.08
N GLN A 104 -10.33 -11.18 10.24
CA GLN A 104 -10.94 -12.48 9.93
C GLN A 104 -9.99 -13.41 9.15
N ILE A 105 -9.15 -12.89 8.26
CA ILE A 105 -8.14 -13.71 7.57
C ILE A 105 -7.08 -14.19 8.56
N LYS A 106 -6.62 -13.32 9.47
CA LYS A 106 -5.67 -13.69 10.54
C LYS A 106 -6.23 -14.71 11.54
N LYS A 107 -7.54 -14.66 11.82
CA LYS A 107 -8.23 -15.58 12.74
C LYS A 107 -8.64 -16.91 12.10
N ALA A 108 -8.59 -17.01 10.77
CA ALA A 108 -8.83 -18.26 10.05
C ALA A 108 -7.56 -19.13 9.92
N GLU A 109 -6.44 -18.70 10.52
CA GLU A 109 -5.23 -19.49 10.75
C GLU A 109 -5.32 -20.35 12.02
#